data_AF-J9F9X1-F1
#
_entry.id   AF-J9F9X1-F1
#
_cell.length_a   1.000
_cell.length_b   1.000
_cell.length_c   1.000
_cell.angle_alpha   90.00
_cell.angle_beta   90.00
_cell.angle_gamma   90.00
#
_symmetry.space_group_name_H-M   'P 1'
#
loop_
_entity.id
_entity.type
_entity.pdbx_description
1 polymer ?
#
loop_
_entity_poly.entity_id
_entity_poly.type
_entity_poly.pdbx_seq_one_letter_code
_entity_poly.pdbx_strand_id
1 'polypeptide(L)' 'MNTETESKKEESKRSEYLKGIVSNLPEKPGIYQYLNEEGTIIYVGKAKNLKRRVYSYFSKEHEPGKTRVLVSKI' A
#
# COMPACT_ATOMS: atom_id res chain seq x y z
N MET A 1 25.27 0.78 -18.24
CA MET A 1 24.36 1.77 -17.62
C MET A 1 22.93 1.39 -17.99
N ASN A 2 22.26 0.49 -17.27
CA ASN A 2 20.87 0.04 -17.58
C ASN A 2 19.97 -0.13 -16.33
N THR A 3 20.47 0.17 -15.12
CA THR A 3 19.80 -0.19 -13.86
C THR A 3 18.73 0.82 -13.41
N GLU A 4 18.77 2.06 -13.89
CA GLU A 4 17.82 3.12 -13.50
C GLU A 4 16.51 3.09 -14.28
N THR A 5 16.52 2.50 -15.48
CA THR A 5 15.35 2.41 -16.37
C THR A 5 14.42 1.26 -15.98
N GLU A 6 14.97 0.17 -15.41
CA GLU A 6 14.20 -0.99 -14.95
C GLU A 6 13.50 -0.73 -13.60
N SER A 7 14.16 -0.03 -12.68
CA SER A 7 13.58 0.29 -11.35
C SER A 7 12.34 1.19 -11.44
N LYS A 8 12.37 2.21 -12.31
CA LYS A 8 11.22 3.10 -12.56
C LYS A 8 10.03 2.39 -13.21
N LYS A 9 10.29 1.37 -14.03
CA LYS A 9 9.25 0.61 -14.73
C LYS A 9 8.51 -0.33 -13.78
N GLU A 10 9.24 -0.97 -12.86
CA GLU A 10 8.68 -1.81 -11.81
C GLU A 10 7.88 -1.00 -10.78
N GLU A 11 8.35 0.18 -10.40
CA GLU A 11 7.63 1.07 -9.48
C GLU A 11 6.28 1.56 -10.06
N SER A 12 6.23 1.83 -11.37
CA SER A 12 5.00 2.21 -12.08
C SER A 12 3.97 1.07 -12.12
N LYS A 13 4.40 -0.16 -12.41
CA LYS A 13 3.52 -1.35 -12.42
C LYS A 13 2.98 -1.67 -11.03
N ARG A 14 3.83 -1.61 -10.00
CA ARG A 14 3.42 -1.82 -8.60
C ARG A 14 2.38 -0.79 -8.19
N SER A 15 2.57 0.48 -8.54
CA SER A 15 1.58 1.54 -8.28
C SER A 15 0.23 1.27 -8.94
N GLU A 16 0.21 0.83 -10.19
CA GLU A 16 -1.02 0.52 -10.93
C GLU A 16 -1.76 -0.69 -10.36
N TYR A 17 -1.04 -1.76 -10.04
CA TYR A 17 -1.59 -2.95 -9.39
C TYR A 17 -2.24 -2.60 -8.03
N LEU A 18 -1.54 -1.81 -7.21
CA LEU A 18 -2.04 -1.38 -5.90
C LEU A 18 -3.28 -0.48 -6.03
N LYS A 19 -3.32 0.43 -7.01
CA LYS A 19 -4.52 1.21 -7.32
C LYS A 19 -5.70 0.34 -7.73
N GLY A 20 -5.45 -0.73 -8.50
CA GLY A 20 -6.46 -1.71 -8.88
C GLY A 20 -7.07 -2.43 -7.66
N ILE A 21 -6.23 -2.86 -6.72
CA ILE A 21 -6.68 -3.46 -5.46
C ILE A 21 -7.52 -2.46 -4.66
N VAL A 22 -7.02 -1.24 -4.48
CA VAL A 22 -7.68 -0.21 -3.67
C VAL A 22 -9.06 0.15 -4.24
N SER A 23 -9.19 0.19 -5.57
CA SER A 23 -10.45 0.55 -6.24
C SER A 23 -11.58 -0.44 -5.95
N ASN A 24 -11.24 -1.71 -5.70
CA ASN A 24 -12.20 -2.78 -5.39
C ASN A 24 -12.55 -2.88 -3.90
N LEU A 25 -11.95 -2.06 -3.04
CA LEU A 25 -12.25 -2.10 -1.61
C LEU A 25 -13.59 -1.44 -1.26
N PRO A 26 -14.33 -1.99 -0.28
CA PRO A 26 -15.58 -1.39 0.16
C PRO A 26 -15.34 -0.09 0.96
N GLU A 27 -16.25 0.86 0.81
CA GLU A 27 -16.32 2.09 1.60
C GLU A 27 -17.02 1.87 2.95
N LYS A 28 -16.67 0.79 3.65
CA LYS A 28 -17.29 0.36 4.90
C LYS A 28 -16.26 0.13 6.01
N PRO A 29 -16.68 0.09 7.29
CA PRO A 29 -15.81 -0.29 8.38
C PRO A 29 -15.33 -1.73 8.25
N GLY A 30 -14.12 -2.00 8.73
CA GLY A 30 -13.58 -3.35 8.75
C GLY A 30 -12.13 -3.40 9.20
N ILE A 31 -11.55 -4.59 9.02
CA ILE A 31 -10.16 -4.90 9.34
C ILE A 31 -9.45 -5.24 8.03
N TYR A 32 -8.18 -4.82 7.90
CA TYR A 32 -7.31 -5.15 6.78
C TYR A 32 -5.98 -5.68 7.28
N GLN A 33 -5.33 -6.51 6.47
CA GLN A 33 -4.04 -7.11 6.76
C GLN A 33 -3.08 -6.90 5.59
N TYR A 34 -1.80 -6.66 5.91
CA TYR A 34 -0.72 -6.76 4.93
C TYR A 34 0.05 -8.05 5.17
N LEU A 35 0.38 -8.72 4.08
CA LEU A 35 1.18 -9.94 4.09
C LEU A 35 2.53 -9.64 3.42
N ASN A 36 3.59 -10.29 3.88
CA ASN A 36 4.87 -10.30 3.17
C ASN A 36 4.80 -11.26 1.95
N GLU A 37 5.88 -11.36 1.19
CA GLU A 37 5.98 -12.23 0.01
C GLU A 37 5.80 -13.73 0.34
N GLU A 38 6.08 -14.12 1.58
CA GLU A 38 5.90 -15.49 2.09
C GLU A 38 4.47 -15.75 2.60
N GLY A 39 3.56 -14.77 2.51
CA GLY A 39 2.19 -14.89 3.02
C GLY A 39 2.05 -14.74 4.54
N THR A 40 3.09 -14.28 5.23
CA THR A 40 3.06 -13.98 6.67
C THR A 40 2.43 -12.62 6.92
N ILE A 41 1.49 -12.53 7.86
CA ILE A 41 0.85 -11.27 8.26
C ILE A 41 1.88 -10.39 8.98
N ILE A 42 2.18 -9.23 8.40
CA ILE A 42 3.14 -8.25 8.96
C ILE A 42 2.45 -7.04 9.58
N TYR A 43 1.17 -6.83 9.26
CA TYR A 43 0.39 -5.73 9.81
C TYR A 43 -1.10 -6.05 9.77
N VAL A 44 -1.82 -5.62 10.80
CA VAL A 44 -3.27 -5.62 10.86
C VAL A 44 -3.75 -4.25 11.31
N GLY A 45 -4.71 -3.67 10.59
CA GLY A 45 -5.31 -2.39 10.91
C GLY A 45 -6.82 -2.45 10.89
N LYS A 46 -7.47 -1.61 11.70
CA LYS A 46 -8.93 -1.35 11.61
C LYS A 46 -9.20 0.00 10.98
N ALA A 47 -10.28 0.10 10.23
CA ALA A 47 -10.71 1.35 9.61
C ALA A 47 -12.22 1.53 9.70
N LYS A 48 -12.68 2.79 9.79
CA LYS A 48 -14.08 3.14 9.58
C LYS A 48 -14.47 3.10 8.09
N ASN A 49 -13.49 3.24 7.20
CA ASN A 49 -13.64 3.11 5.76
C ASN A 49 -12.36 2.48 5.21
N LEU A 50 -12.47 1.22 4.77
CA LEU A 50 -11.32 0.43 4.30
C LEU A 50 -10.68 1.07 3.07
N LYS A 51 -11.47 1.42 2.05
CA LYS A 51 -10.96 2.06 0.81
C LYS A 51 -10.14 3.31 1.09
N ARG A 52 -10.66 4.27 1.86
CA ARG A 52 -9.95 5.52 2.21
C ARG A 52 -8.68 5.25 3.03
N ARG A 53 -8.74 4.31 3.98
CA ARG A 53 -7.58 3.97 4.81
C ARG A 53 -6.47 3.33 3.98
N VAL A 54 -6.81 2.37 3.14
CA VAL A 54 -5.83 1.67 2.30
C VAL A 54 -5.27 2.61 1.24
N TYR A 55 -6.12 3.44 0.61
CA TYR A 55 -5.69 4.49 -0.33
C TYR A 55 -4.65 5.45 0.27
N SER A 56 -4.82 5.84 1.54
CA SER A 56 -3.91 6.79 2.20
C SER A 56 -2.46 6.30 2.34
N TYR A 57 -2.21 5.00 2.29
CA TYR A 57 -0.85 4.45 2.27
C TYR A 57 -0.15 4.64 0.91
N PHE A 58 -0.93 4.78 -0.17
CA PHE A 58 -0.42 4.84 -1.55
C PHE A 58 -0.50 6.25 -2.15
N SER A 59 -1.19 7.21 -1.50
CA SER A 59 -1.12 8.62 -1.88
C SER A 59 0.20 9.23 -1.43
N LYS A 60 0.93 9.85 -2.36
CA LYS A 60 2.25 10.48 -2.14
C LYS A 60 2.26 11.63 -1.11
N GLU A 61 1.10 12.08 -0.64
CA GLU A 61 0.99 13.08 0.44
C GLU A 61 1.14 12.40 1.80
N HIS A 62 2.38 12.22 2.23
CA HIS A 62 2.72 11.69 3.55
C HIS A 62 2.95 12.82 4.55
N GLU A 63 2.15 12.89 5.63
CA GLU A 63 2.60 13.24 6.99
C GLU A 63 1.61 12.71 8.06
N PRO A 64 2.04 12.35 9.30
CA PRO A 64 3.38 12.44 9.89
C PRO A 64 4.02 11.06 10.20
N GLY A 65 5.36 11.01 10.10
CA GLY A 65 6.32 10.08 10.74
C GLY A 65 6.05 8.56 10.75
N LYS A 66 5.01 8.11 11.45
CA LYS A 66 4.78 6.69 11.81
C LYS A 66 4.29 5.82 10.65
N THR A 67 3.55 6.40 9.70
CA THR A 67 3.03 5.69 8.53
C THR A 67 4.13 5.34 7.53
N ARG A 68 5.16 6.21 7.41
CA ARG A 68 6.27 6.06 6.46
C ARG A 68 7.13 4.82 6.77
N VAL A 69 7.44 4.59 8.05
CA VAL A 69 8.26 3.45 8.49
C VAL A 69 7.57 2.11 8.23
N LEU A 70 6.23 2.08 8.29
CA LEU A 70 5.47 0.84 8.03
C LEU A 70 5.45 0.50 6.53
N VAL A 71 5.26 1.51 5.67
CA VAL A 71 5.25 1.33 4.21
C VAL A 71 6.65 0.96 3.69
N SER A 72 7.72 1.44 4.31
CA SER A 72 9.10 1.04 3.93
C SER A 72 9.45 -0.42 4.23
N LYS A 73 8.61 -1.18 4.95
CA LYS A 73 8.82 -2.60 5.26
C LYS A 73 7.88 -3.54 4.48
N ILE A 74 7.11 -3.00 3.53
CA ILE A 74 6.20 -3.73 2.62
C ILE A 74 6.73 -3.64 1.20
#